data_AF-A0A2V9ZTQ5-F1
#
_entry.id   AF-A0A2V9ZTQ5-F1
#
_cell.length_a   1.000
_cell.length_b   1.000
_cell.length_c   1.000
_cell.angle_alpha   90.00
_cell.angle_beta   90.00
_cell.angle_gamma   90.00
#
_symmetry.space_group_name_H-M   'P 1'
#
loop_
_entity.id
_entity.type
_entity.pdbx_description
1 polymer ?
#
loop_
_entity_poly.entity_id
_entity_poly.type
_entity_poly.pdbx_seq_one_letter_code
_entity_poly.pdbx_strand_id
1 'polypeptide(L)' 'LDTATRRLALYIGPMARVIVGRAAKSARNVDDLYQTLAAEIPSLGDREKFLRSLPL' A
#
# COMPACT_ATOMS: atom_id res chain seq x y z
N LEU A 1 -5.92 -8.07 -2.09
CA LEU A 1 -6.21 -6.64 -1.84
C LEU A 1 -6.55 -6.35 -0.38
N ASP A 2 -7.41 -7.14 0.27
CA ASP A 2 -7.80 -6.94 1.68
C ASP A 2 -6.60 -6.84 2.66
N THR A 3 -5.58 -7.70 2.50
CA THR A 3 -4.33 -7.61 3.25
C THR A 3 -3.57 -6.30 3.00
N ALA A 4 -3.47 -5.86 1.75
CA ALA A 4 -2.83 -4.59 1.41
C ALA A 4 -3.59 -3.40 2.00
N THR A 5 -4.92 -3.42 1.96
CA THR A 5 -5.80 -2.42 2.59
C THR A 5 -5.57 -2.35 4.10
N ARG A 6 -5.61 -3.49 4.80
CA ARG A 6 -5.38 -3.53 6.25
C ARG A 6 -4.02 -2.98 6.63
N ARG A 7 -2.98 -3.33 5.87
CA ARG A 7 -1.61 -2.86 6.11
C ARG A 7 -1.46 -1.36 5.85
N LEU A 8 -1.98 -0.87 4.72
CA LEU A 8 -1.91 0.54 4.40
C LEU A 8 -2.74 1.39 5.37
N ALA A 9 -3.87 0.87 5.86
CA ALA A 9 -4.72 1.54 6.83
C ALA A 9 -4.01 1.83 8.17
N LEU A 10 -2.97 1.08 8.53
CA LEU A 10 -2.14 1.36 9.71
C LEU A 10 -1.39 2.69 9.61
N TYR A 11 -1.17 3.19 8.39
CA TYR A 11 -0.38 4.39 8.11
C TYR A 11 -1.24 5.59 7.74
N ILE A 12 -2.29 5.39 6.94
CA ILE A 12 -3.11 6.49 6.39
C ILE A 12 -4.59 6.38 6.75
N GLY A 13 -4.97 5.41 7.59
CA GLY A 13 -6.32 5.26 8.10
C GLY A 13 -7.32 4.65 7.09
N PRO A 14 -8.64 4.83 7.31
CA PRO A 14 -9.70 4.09 6.61
C PRO A 14 -9.77 4.40 5.10
N MET A 15 -9.16 5.49 4.65
CA MET A 15 -9.09 5.86 3.22
C MET A 15 -8.25 4.87 2.39
N ALA A 16 -7.43 4.03 3.04
CA ALA A 16 -6.63 3.00 2.40
C ALA A 16 -7.46 2.10 1.46
N ARG A 17 -8.73 1.81 1.76
CA ARG A 17 -9.58 0.97 0.90
C ARG A 17 -9.78 1.58 -0.49
N VAL A 18 -9.96 2.89 -0.57
CA VAL A 18 -10.17 3.59 -1.84
C VAL A 18 -8.87 3.62 -2.64
N ILE A 19 -7.77 3.92 -1.97
CA ILE A 19 -6.44 4.00 -2.58
C ILE A 19 -6.00 2.64 -3.12
N VAL A 20 -6.13 1.57 -2.33
CA VAL A 20 -5.83 0.19 -2.76
C VAL A 20 -6.71 -0.22 -3.94
N GLY A 21 -8.00 0.13 -3.91
CA GLY A 21 -8.91 -0.17 -5.01
C GLY A 21 -8.53 0.54 -6.32
N ARG A 22 -8.02 1.78 -6.24
CA ARG A 22 -7.54 2.52 -7.42
C ARG A 22 -6.22 1.96 -7.92
N ALA A 23 -5.23 1.80 -7.04
CA ALA A 23 -3.92 1.29 -7.40
C ALA A 23 -4.00 -0.13 -8.00
N ALA A 24 -4.83 -1.01 -7.45
CA ALA A 24 -5.00 -2.37 -7.97
C ALA A 24 -5.58 -2.45 -9.39
N LYS A 25 -6.31 -1.43 -9.84
CA LYS A 25 -6.83 -1.36 -11.21
C LYS A 25 -5.78 -0.92 -12.22
N SER A 26 -4.75 -0.20 -11.76
CA SER A 26 -3.70 0.34 -12.62
C SER A 26 -2.38 -0.42 -12.49
N ALA A 27 -2.23 -1.22 -11.43
CA ALA A 27 -1.00 -1.94 -11.14
C ALA A 27 -0.76 -3.08 -12.13
N ARG A 28 0.49 -3.18 -12.60
CA ARG A 28 0.90 -4.21 -13.58
C ARG A 28 1.23 -5.55 -12.93
N ASN A 29 1.63 -5.50 -11.66
CA ASN A 29 1.99 -6.66 -10.85
C ASN A 29 1.91 -6.28 -9.36
N VAL A 30 2.22 -7.23 -8.48
CA VAL A 30 2.16 -7.03 -7.03
C VAL A 30 3.21 -6.02 -6.55
N ASP A 31 4.42 -6.04 -7.09
CA ASP A 31 5.47 -5.09 -6.70
C ASP A 31 5.06 -3.64 -7.02
N ASP A 32 4.61 -3.40 -8.25
CA ASP A 32 4.10 -2.12 -8.74
C ASP A 32 2.92 -1.61 -7.90
N LEU A 33 2.02 -2.52 -7.48
CA LEU A 33 0.96 -2.19 -6.52
C LEU A 33 1.54 -1.68 -5.21
N TYR A 34 2.43 -2.44 -4.56
CA TYR A 34 2.96 -2.05 -3.25
C TYR A 34 3.85 -0.80 -3.31
N GLN A 35 4.60 -0.59 -4.39
CA GLN A 35 5.34 0.65 -4.64
C GLN A 35 4.39 1.85 -4.72
N THR A 36 3.30 1.72 -5.49
CA THR A 36 2.27 2.76 -5.59
C THR A 36 1.62 3.06 -4.24
N LEU A 37 1.29 2.04 -3.46
CA LEU A 37 0.70 2.22 -2.12
C LEU A 37 1.69 2.83 -1.12
N ALA A 38 2.98 2.49 -1.22
CA ALA A 38 4.01 3.07 -0.35
C ALA A 38 4.17 4.57 -0.61
N ALA A 39 4.05 5.03 -1.87
CA ALA A 39 4.15 6.45 -2.21
C ALA A 39 3.15 7.34 -1.46
N GLU A 40 1.98 6.78 -1.10
CA GLU A 40 0.91 7.47 -0.37
C GLU A 40 1.21 7.68 1.12
N ILE A 41 2.20 6.99 1.67
CA ILE A 41 2.62 7.15 3.07
C ILE A 41 3.60 8.33 3.14
N PRO A 42 3.37 9.41 3.92
CA PRO A 42 4.26 10.58 3.90
C PRO A 42 5.66 10.33 4.51
N SER A 43 5.73 9.51 5.56
CA SER A 43 6.95 9.22 6.31
C SER A 43 7.82 8.19 5.59
N LEU A 44 9.05 8.56 5.23
CA LEU A 44 10.00 7.67 4.55
C LEU A 44 10.26 6.38 5.34
N GLY A 45 10.45 6.48 6.67
CA GLY A 45 10.67 5.31 7.51
C GLY A 45 9.46 4.36 7.54
N ASP A 46 8.24 4.90 7.45
CA ASP A 46 7.03 4.10 7.41
C ASP A 46 6.76 3.50 6.02
N ARG A 47 7.19 4.17 4.94
CA ARG A 47 7.23 3.58 3.59
C ARG A 47 8.07 2.31 3.57
N GLU A 48 9.29 2.39 4.12
CA GLU A 48 10.20 1.25 4.16
C GLU A 48 9.61 0.10 4.99
N LYS A 49 9.00 0.40 6.15
CA LYS A 49 8.31 -0.61 6.96
C LYS A 49 7.15 -1.26 6.19
N PHE A 50 6.35 -0.46 5.48
CA PHE A 50 5.24 -0.96 4.68
C PHE A 50 5.75 -1.88 3.55
N LEU A 51 6.79 -1.49 2.82
CA LEU A 51 7.39 -2.31 1.75
C LEU A 51 7.99 -3.61 2.30
N ARG A 52 8.65 -3.58 3.46
CA ARG A 52 9.15 -4.81 4.12
C ARG A 52 8.05 -5.75 4.58
N SER A 53 6.81 -5.29 4.68
CA SER A 53 5.69 -6.17 5.02
C SER A 53 5.30 -7.10 3.87
N LEU A 54 5.75 -6.86 2.62
CA LEU A 54 5.41 -7.61 1.42
C LEU A 54 5.27 -9.12 1.69
N PRO A 55 4.13 -9.73 1.34
CA PRO A 55 4.03 -11.18 1.40
C PRO A 55 4.99 -11.76 0.36
N LEU A 56 5.89 -12.65 0.80
CA LEU A 56 6.78 -13.45 -0.05
C LEU A 56 5.99 -14.24 -1.10
#